data_AF-A0A2W5X860-F1
#
_entry.id   AF-A0A2W5X860-F1
#
_cell.length_a   1.000
_cell.length_b   1.000
_cell.length_c   1.000
_cell.angle_alpha   90.00
_cell.angle_beta   90.00
_cell.angle_gamma   90.00
#
_symmetry.space_group_name_H-M   'P 1'
#
loop_
_entity.id
_entity.type
_entity.pdbx_description
1 polymer ?
#
loop_
_entity_poly.entity_id
_entity_poly.type
_entity_poly.pdbx_seq_one_letter_code
_entity_poly.pdbx_strand_id
1 'polypeptide(L)'
;MPKRSRKPPSDPILAAKSILEQVTGATDRVVPDEKDPAAVALGRRGGLKGGKARAESLTPKQRKESAQKAAEARWGKKTENG
;
A
#
# COMPACT_ATOMS: atom_id res chain seq x y z
N MET A 1 -18.20 11.49 1.23
CA MET A 1 -18.53 11.84 -0.17
C MET A 1 -17.22 11.83 -0.94
N PRO A 2 -17.05 11.05 -2.03
CA PRO A 2 -15.72 10.52 -2.34
C PRO A 2 -14.85 11.56 -3.05
N LYS A 3 -13.86 12.10 -2.33
CA LYS A 3 -12.58 12.54 -2.92
C LYS A 3 -11.61 11.37 -2.82
N ARG A 4 -11.81 10.37 -3.67
CA ARG A 4 -10.81 9.32 -3.87
C ARG A 4 -9.98 9.77 -5.05
N SER A 5 -8.66 9.85 -4.89
CA SER A 5 -7.74 10.07 -6.01
C SER A 5 -8.12 9.13 -7.15
N ARG A 6 -8.45 9.69 -8.33
CA ARG A 6 -8.84 8.89 -9.50
C ARG A 6 -7.69 7.94 -9.82
N LYS A 7 -7.97 6.63 -9.79
CA LYS A 7 -7.03 5.65 -10.33
C LYS A 7 -6.98 5.83 -11.85
N PRO A 8 -5.81 5.63 -12.49
CA PRO A 8 -5.75 5.62 -13.94
C PRO A 8 -6.70 4.53 -14.51
N PRO A 9 -7.14 4.67 -15.77
CA PRO A 9 -7.89 3.62 -16.46
C PRO A 9 -7.20 2.26 -16.34
N SER A 10 -7.96 1.18 -16.18
CA SER A 10 -7.40 -0.17 -16.09
C SER A 10 -6.78 -0.66 -17.41
N ASP A 11 -7.24 -0.13 -18.54
CA ASP A 11 -6.69 -0.41 -19.87
C ASP A 11 -5.30 0.26 -20.04
N PRO A 12 -4.26 -0.47 -20.50
CA PRO A 12 -2.91 0.08 -20.62
C PRO A 12 -2.78 1.25 -21.60
N ILE A 13 -3.52 1.23 -22.72
CA ILE A 13 -3.44 2.27 -23.76
C ILE A 13 -4.08 3.56 -23.23
N LEU A 14 -5.25 3.42 -22.61
CA LEU A 14 -5.94 4.55 -21.98
C LEU A 14 -5.14 5.12 -20.80
N ALA A 15 -4.45 4.27 -20.03
CA ALA A 15 -3.54 4.72 -18.98
C ALA A 15 -2.36 5.52 -19.54
N ALA A 16 -1.72 5.02 -20.61
CA ALA A 16 -0.61 5.72 -21.27
C ALA A 16 -1.05 7.08 -21.83
N LYS A 17 -2.23 7.14 -22.48
CA LYS A 17 -2.83 8.38 -22.96
C LYS A 17 -3.07 9.38 -21.81
N SER A 18 -3.66 8.91 -20.71
CA SER A 18 -3.92 9.76 -19.54
C SER A 18 -2.64 10.31 -18.89
N ILE A 19 -1.54 9.56 -18.92
CA ILE A 19 -0.24 10.04 -18.46
C ILE A 19 0.31 11.09 -19.42
N LEU A 20 0.25 10.83 -20.73
CA LEU A 20 0.73 11.77 -21.75
C LEU A 20 0.00 13.11 -21.64
N GLU A 21 -1.33 13.10 -21.52
CA GLU A 21 -2.15 14.30 -21.35
C GLU A 21 -1.77 15.11 -20.10
N GLN A 22 -1.38 14.46 -19.01
CA GLN A 22 -0.91 15.14 -17.80
C GLN A 22 0.47 15.76 -17.97
N VAL A 23 1.35 15.10 -18.72
CA VAL A 23 2.73 15.57 -18.96
C VAL A 23 2.76 16.73 -19.94
N THR A 24 1.92 16.71 -20.97
CA THR A 24 1.80 17.79 -21.96
C THR A 24 0.98 18.98 -21.48
N GLY A 25 0.35 18.87 -20.29
CA GLY A 25 -0.52 19.91 -19.73
C GLY A 25 -1.90 19.99 -20.39
N ALA A 26 -2.27 19.00 -21.21
CA ALA A 26 -3.63 18.89 -21.75
C ALA A 26 -4.67 18.57 -20.67
N THR A 27 -4.23 18.01 -19.53
CA THR A 27 -5.06 17.76 -18.34
C THR A 27 -4.27 18.05 -17.07
N ASP A 28 -4.97 18.42 -15.99
CA ASP A 28 -4.35 18.62 -14.68
C ASP A 28 -3.73 17.32 -14.16
N ARG A 29 -2.55 17.45 -13.54
CA ARG A 29 -1.90 16.33 -12.88
C ARG A 29 -2.74 15.84 -11.71
N VAL A 30 -3.01 14.54 -11.68
CA VAL A 30 -3.67 13.91 -10.53
C VAL A 30 -2.66 13.83 -9.38
N VAL A 31 -2.67 14.82 -8.50
CA VAL A 31 -1.97 14.75 -7.22
C VAL A 31 -2.87 14.06 -6.19
N PRO A 32 -2.35 13.12 -5.39
CA PRO A 32 -3.09 12.60 -4.25
C PRO A 32 -3.46 13.76 -3.32
N ASP A 33 -4.72 13.79 -2.87
CA ASP A 33 -5.15 14.75 -1.85
C ASP A 33 -4.28 14.59 -0.58
N GLU A 34 -3.97 15.72 0.07
CA GLU A 34 -3.33 15.69 1.37
C GLU A 34 -4.21 14.93 2.37
N LYS A 35 -3.60 14.03 3.14
CA LYS A 35 -4.33 13.23 4.12
C LYS A 35 -4.67 14.10 5.33
N ASP A 36 -5.87 13.92 5.89
CA ASP A 36 -6.25 14.54 7.16
C ASP A 36 -5.22 14.20 8.27
N PRO A 37 -4.53 15.21 8.84
CA PRO A 37 -3.53 14.99 9.88
C PRO A 37 -4.08 14.28 11.12
N ALA A 38 -5.33 14.54 11.51
CA ALA A 38 -5.96 13.90 12.65
C ALA A 38 -6.19 12.41 12.39
N ALA A 39 -6.61 12.04 11.17
CA ALA A 39 -6.79 10.65 10.76
C ALA A 39 -5.46 9.89 10.73
N VAL A 40 -4.37 10.53 10.25
CA VAL A 40 -3.03 9.95 10.26
C VAL A 40 -2.54 9.70 11.70
N ALA A 41 -2.68 10.69 12.57
CA ALA A 41 -2.31 10.56 13.98
C ALA A 41 -3.10 9.45 14.69
N LEU A 42 -4.41 9.36 14.43
CA LEU A 42 -5.27 8.31 14.97
C LEU A 42 -4.84 6.93 14.49
N GLY A 43 -4.61 6.76 13.18
CA GLY A 43 -4.15 5.51 12.59
C GLY A 43 -2.81 5.05 13.17
N ARG A 44 -1.86 5.97 13.34
CA ARG A 44 -0.57 5.70 14.00
C ARG A 44 -0.77 5.21 15.44
N ARG A 45 -1.59 5.92 16.23
CA ARG A 45 -1.88 5.54 17.62
C ARG A 45 -2.50 4.14 17.72
N GLY A 46 -3.45 3.83 16.84
CA GLY A 46 -4.06 2.50 16.75
C GLY A 46 -3.05 1.42 16.36
N GLY A 47 -2.20 1.68 15.36
CA GLY A 47 -1.16 0.75 14.91
C GLY A 47 -0.12 0.42 15.99
N LEU A 48 0.32 1.42 16.76
CA LEU A 48 1.26 1.21 17.87
C LEU A 48 0.66 0.30 18.96
N LYS A 49 -0.62 0.52 19.30
CA LYS A 49 -1.32 -0.33 20.27
C LYS A 49 -1.57 -1.75 19.72
N GLY A 50 -2.13 -1.84 18.52
CA GLY A 50 -2.52 -3.12 17.92
C GLY A 50 -1.34 -4.01 17.54
N GLY A 51 -0.24 -3.42 17.04
CA GLY A 51 0.97 -4.14 16.70
C GLY A 51 1.62 -4.78 17.93
N LYS A 52 1.72 -4.04 19.04
CA LYS A 52 2.22 -4.56 20.31
C LYS A 52 1.34 -5.67 20.85
N ALA A 53 0.02 -5.45 20.91
CA ALA A 53 -0.93 -6.46 21.39
C ALA A 53 -0.86 -7.76 20.56
N ARG A 54 -0.76 -7.64 19.23
CA ARG A 54 -0.56 -8.81 18.36
C ARG A 54 0.74 -9.53 18.68
N ALA A 55 1.85 -8.82 18.84
CA ALA A 55 3.14 -9.43 19.12
C ALA A 55 3.14 -10.21 20.45
N GLU A 56 2.49 -9.68 21.49
CA GLU A 56 2.35 -10.32 22.80
C GLU A 56 1.48 -11.57 22.76
N SER A 57 0.43 -11.59 21.92
CA SER A 57 -0.45 -12.75 21.77
C SER A 57 0.18 -13.97 21.06
N LEU A 58 1.34 -13.80 20.40
CA LEU A 58 1.95 -14.85 19.60
C LEU A 58 2.89 -15.74 20.42
N THR A 59 2.68 -17.05 20.31
CA THR A 59 3.62 -18.04 20.86
C THR A 59 4.99 -17.98 20.16
N PRO A 60 6.07 -18.49 20.78
CA PRO A 60 7.39 -18.56 20.13
C PRO A 60 7.36 -19.26 18.76
N LYS A 61 6.56 -20.33 18.61
CA LYS A 61 6.40 -21.06 17.34
C LYS A 61 5.75 -20.18 16.26
N GLN A 62 4.66 -19.50 16.60
CA GLN A 62 3.96 -18.61 15.65
C GLN A 62 4.82 -17.40 15.26
N ARG A 63 5.62 -16.87 16.19
CA ARG A 63 6.60 -15.80 15.88
C ARG A 63 7.66 -16.29 14.89
N LYS A 64 8.22 -17.48 15.10
CA LYS A 64 9.18 -18.10 14.17
C LYS A 64 8.58 -18.31 12.79
N GLU A 65 7.38 -18.88 12.71
CA GLU A 65 6.69 -19.13 11.44
C GLU A 65 6.40 -17.81 10.69
N SER A 66 5.94 -16.77 11.40
CA SER A 66 5.71 -15.46 10.81
C SER A 66 6.99 -14.83 10.26
N ALA A 67 8.11 -14.98 10.98
CA ALA A 67 9.42 -14.48 10.54
C ALA A 67 9.93 -15.24 9.30
N GLN A 68 9.77 -16.57 9.27
CA GLN A 68 10.14 -17.39 8.10
C GLN A 68 9.34 -16.99 6.86
N LYS A 69 8.00 -16.89 6.98
CA LYS A 69 7.13 -16.43 5.89
C LYS A 69 7.52 -15.04 5.39
N ALA A 70 7.86 -14.12 6.30
CA ALA A 70 8.32 -12.78 5.94
C ALA A 70 9.68 -12.80 5.21
N ALA A 71 10.59 -13.67 5.62
CA ALA A 71 11.89 -13.85 4.96
C ALA A 71 11.73 -14.48 3.57
N GLU A 72 10.90 -15.51 3.42
CA GLU A 72 10.59 -16.13 2.12
C GLU A 72 9.95 -15.13 1.16
N ALA A 73 9.00 -14.30 1.63
CA ALA A 73 8.37 -13.29 0.78
C ALA A 73 9.35 -12.19 0.33
N ARG A 74 10.35 -11.86 1.14
CA ARG A 74 11.33 -10.80 0.85
C ARG A 74 12.56 -11.28 0.07
N TRP A 75 13.03 -12.48 0.39
CA TRP A 75 14.32 -13.00 -0.02
C TRP A 75 14.24 -14.37 -0.68
N GLY A 76 13.08 -15.03 -0.62
CA GLY A 76 12.87 -16.30 -1.30
C GLY A 76 13.01 -16.12 -2.81
N LYS A 77 13.60 -17.12 -3.47
CA LYS A 77 13.61 -17.16 -4.93
C LYS A 77 12.16 -17.29 -5.39
N LYS A 78 11.74 -16.35 -6.23
CA LYS A 78 10.47 -16.46 -6.93
C LYS A 78 10.61 -17.67 -7.86
N THR A 79 10.05 -18.82 -7.46
CA THR A 79 9.87 -19.91 -8.41
C THR A 79 8.87 -19.40 -9.44
N GLU A 80 9.35 -19.22 -10.66
CA GLU A 80 8.50 -18.99 -11.82
C GLU A 80 7.62 -20.23 -11.99
N ASN A 81 6.46 -20.24 -11.33
CA ASN A 81 5.38 -21.11 -11.72
C ASN A 81 4.69 -20.39 -12.88
N GLY A 82 4.82 -20.99 -14.07
CA GLY A 82 4.29 -20.49 -15.34
C GLY A 82 2.78 -20.36 -15.38
#